data_AF-A0A238BJG5-F1
#
_entry.id   AF-A0A238BJG5-F1
#
_cell.length_a   1.000
_cell.length_b   1.000
_cell.length_c   1.000
_cell.angle_alpha   90.00
_cell.angle_beta   90.00
_cell.angle_gamma   90.00
#
_symmetry.space_group_name_H-M   'P 1'
#
loop_
_entity.id
_entity.type
_entity.pdbx_description
1 polymer ?
#
loop_
_entity_poly.entity_id
_entity_poly.type
_entity_poly.pdbx_seq_one_letter_code
_entity_poly.pdbx_strand_id
1 'polypeptide(L)'
;IEPFFLRIFLYDCRAGHRLSEEFRIDPNSDDLTAMLKIGGKNGIGKNLAEKSTLEEDGVNTLSQQILANKNVRKVMYSISKPHPDIYLIVRVDRLLSIDTSAEVYMKNDLKGVAKLQKIIQQTYSKATQDRMPFAWAARPVFQEMSGCGTKLSNKMQLYRCEGNKLGDGDLQKILVDFGRIEKSGKLTQLPAATVTMNIDFSPKASELSMRINSSFMPVRPWNAASDSLGSACFEAQSFNDFVVEPHTSFFNLLYVYPLTLKYDSQKSFNKARNIVCTVRFISASRKEDMSQVIYNRFGSPKPFVHSMRCSVQYHEQNPVFSDEVFLATN
;
A
#
# COMPACT_ATOMS: atom_id res chain seq x y z
N ILE A 1 -19.69 -4.59 1.13
CA ILE A 1 -18.74 -4.09 0.11
C ILE A 1 -17.51 -4.98 0.17
N GLU A 2 -16.78 -5.15 -0.94
CA GLU A 2 -15.56 -5.95 -0.90
C GLU A 2 -14.40 -5.29 -0.15
N PRO A 3 -13.46 -6.09 0.41
CA PRO A 3 -12.24 -5.56 0.97
C PRO A 3 -11.41 -4.85 -0.09
N PHE A 4 -11.03 -3.62 0.22
CA PHE A 4 -10.08 -2.85 -0.57
C PHE A 4 -8.83 -2.56 0.27
N PHE A 5 -7.70 -2.38 -0.40
CA PHE A 5 -6.41 -2.11 0.24
C PHE A 5 -5.73 -0.96 -0.49
N LEU A 6 -5.32 0.07 0.23
CA LEU A 6 -4.72 1.26 -0.37
C LEU A 6 -3.21 1.26 -0.17
N ARG A 7 -2.49 1.71 -1.20
CA ARG A 7 -1.05 2.00 -1.19
C ARG A 7 -0.85 3.42 -1.67
N ILE A 8 -0.08 4.21 -0.93
CA ILE A 8 0.09 5.64 -1.17
C ILE A 8 1.58 5.97 -1.17
N PHE A 9 2.03 6.76 -2.14
CA PHE A 9 3.43 7.22 -2.21
C PHE A 9 3.52 8.52 -3.01
N LEU A 10 4.66 9.21 -2.88
CA LEU A 10 4.99 10.37 -3.70
C LEU A 10 5.83 9.97 -4.91
N TYR A 11 5.54 10.58 -6.05
CA TYR A 11 6.21 10.33 -7.32
C TYR A 11 6.64 11.64 -7.98
N ASP A 12 7.91 11.74 -8.37
CA ASP A 12 8.42 12.85 -9.16
C ASP A 12 8.26 12.52 -10.65
N CYS A 13 7.30 13.18 -11.29
CA CYS A 13 7.05 13.00 -12.72
C CYS A 13 8.20 13.52 -13.59
N ARG A 14 8.87 14.59 -13.13
CA ARG A 14 9.99 15.21 -13.87
C ARG A 14 11.21 14.31 -13.86
N ALA A 15 11.53 13.72 -12.71
CA ALA A 15 12.67 12.83 -12.56
C ALA A 15 12.36 11.36 -12.91
N GLY A 16 11.08 10.97 -12.95
CA GLY A 16 10.64 9.63 -13.37
C GLY A 16 10.83 8.55 -12.30
N HIS A 17 10.83 8.92 -11.02
CA HIS A 17 11.03 7.97 -9.92
C HIS A 17 10.15 8.29 -8.70
N ARG A 18 9.99 7.29 -7.84
CA ARG A 18 9.35 7.47 -6.52
C ARG A 18 10.21 8.35 -5.63
N LEU A 19 9.57 9.16 -4.80
CA LEU A 19 10.20 10.01 -3.79
C LEU A 19 10.07 9.47 -2.38
N SER A 20 9.23 8.46 -2.17
CA SER A 20 8.97 7.91 -0.85
C SER A 20 8.66 6.42 -0.90
N GLU A 21 8.75 5.77 0.25
CA GLU A 21 8.18 4.43 0.46
C GLU A 21 6.65 4.42 0.38
N GLU A 22 6.07 3.21 0.32
CA GLU A 22 4.63 2.98 0.26
C GLU A 22 3.97 3.01 1.66
N PHE A 23 3.10 4.00 1.88
CA PHE A 23 2.17 4.01 3.00
C PHE A 23 0.93 3.16 2.69
N ARG A 24 0.69 2.12 3.50
CA ARG A 24 -0.40 1.14 3.31
C ARG A 24 -1.60 1.41 4.21
N ILE A 25 -2.82 1.40 3.69
CA ILE A 25 -4.01 1.59 4.53
C ILE A 25 -4.95 0.41 4.33
N ASP A 26 -5.36 -0.19 5.45
CA ASP A 26 -6.45 -1.15 5.52
C ASP A 26 -7.74 -0.42 5.98
N PRO A 27 -8.64 -0.04 5.06
CA PRO A 27 -9.90 0.61 5.42
C PRO A 27 -10.95 -0.36 5.98
N ASN A 28 -10.70 -1.67 5.99
CA ASN A 28 -11.70 -2.69 6.26
C ASN A 28 -11.99 -2.83 7.76
N SER A 29 -13.25 -3.13 8.09
CA SER A 29 -13.66 -3.36 9.49
C SER A 29 -13.00 -4.60 10.07
N ASP A 30 -12.90 -4.65 11.40
CA ASP A 30 -12.40 -5.83 12.12
C ASP A 30 -13.24 -7.08 11.81
N ASP A 31 -14.55 -6.94 11.71
CA ASP A 31 -15.46 -8.03 11.35
C ASP A 31 -15.12 -8.61 9.97
N LEU A 32 -14.94 -7.74 8.97
CA LEU A 32 -14.58 -8.16 7.62
C LEU A 32 -13.20 -8.83 7.60
N THR A 33 -12.26 -8.31 8.38
CA THR A 33 -10.91 -8.89 8.54
C THR A 33 -10.95 -10.27 9.19
N ALA A 34 -11.75 -10.43 10.25
CA ALA A 34 -11.91 -11.70 10.97
C ALA A 34 -12.53 -12.78 10.07
N MET A 35 -13.54 -12.40 9.26
CA MET A 35 -14.14 -13.30 8.28
C MET A 35 -13.13 -13.82 7.24
N LEU A 36 -12.21 -12.97 6.76
CA LEU A 36 -11.15 -13.38 5.81
C LEU A 36 -10.16 -14.41 6.41
N LYS A 37 -9.94 -14.35 7.72
CA LYS A 37 -9.08 -15.33 8.42
C LYS A 37 -9.77 -16.69 8.58
N ILE A 38 -11.10 -16.71 8.69
CA ILE A 38 -11.89 -17.93 8.87
C ILE A 38 -12.11 -18.66 7.53
N GLY A 39 -12.28 -17.93 6.42
CA GLY A 39 -12.53 -18.51 5.08
C GLY A 39 -11.30 -19.10 4.39
N GLY A 40 -10.09 -18.71 4.80
CA GLY A 40 -8.82 -19.19 4.24
C GLY A 40 -8.48 -20.62 4.69
N LYS A 41 -9.13 -21.63 4.11
CA LYS A 41 -8.69 -23.03 4.21
C LYS A 41 -7.42 -23.23 3.39
N ASN A 42 -6.27 -22.82 3.91
CA ASN A 42 -4.97 -23.41 3.62
C ASN A 42 -4.12 -23.34 4.88
N GLY A 43 -3.89 -24.51 5.46
CA GLY A 43 -3.20 -24.67 6.73
C GLY A 43 -1.73 -24.31 6.65
N ILE A 44 -1.34 -23.34 7.48
CA ILE A 44 -0.20 -23.46 8.39
C ILE A 44 -0.68 -22.86 9.71
N GLY A 45 -0.74 -23.70 10.75
CA GLY A 45 -1.04 -23.29 12.12
C GLY A 45 -2.51 -23.41 12.51
N LYS A 46 -2.86 -24.54 13.15
CA LYS A 46 -3.86 -24.49 14.23
C LYS A 46 -3.45 -23.31 15.13
N ASN A 47 -4.28 -22.27 15.23
CA ASN A 47 -4.19 -21.34 16.35
C ASN A 47 -4.55 -22.14 17.60
N LEU A 48 -3.54 -22.74 18.22
CA LEU A 48 -3.49 -22.81 19.66
C LEU A 48 -3.82 -21.38 20.12
N ALA A 49 -4.76 -21.25 21.04
CA ALA A 49 -4.94 -20.01 21.76
C ALA A 49 -3.63 -19.72 22.52
N GLU A 50 -2.63 -19.20 21.83
CA GLU A 50 -1.51 -18.51 22.45
C GLU A 50 -2.15 -17.30 23.13
N LYS A 51 -2.37 -17.45 24.44
CA LYS A 51 -2.51 -16.32 25.36
C LYS A 51 -1.50 -15.27 24.92
N SER A 52 -2.02 -14.17 24.37
CA SER A 52 -1.23 -13.05 23.86
C SER A 52 -0.44 -12.43 25.00
N THR A 53 0.75 -12.96 25.24
CA THR A 53 1.81 -12.25 25.95
C THR A 53 2.54 -11.47 24.87
N LEU A 54 2.01 -10.28 24.60
CA LEU A 54 2.52 -9.38 23.58
C LEU A 54 3.85 -8.85 24.09
N GLU A 55 4.96 -9.24 23.46
CA GLU A 55 6.27 -8.77 23.86
C GLU A 55 6.37 -7.25 23.67
N GLU A 56 6.76 -6.56 24.74
CA GLU A 56 7.23 -5.18 24.68
C GLU A 56 8.45 -5.13 23.75
N ASP A 57 8.56 -4.09 22.93
CA ASP A 57 9.82 -3.83 22.24
C ASP A 57 10.90 -3.57 23.30
N GLY A 58 11.84 -4.50 23.48
CA GLY A 58 12.92 -4.41 24.48
C GLY A 58 13.82 -3.18 24.34
N VAL A 59 13.68 -2.42 23.25
CA VAL A 59 14.40 -1.17 22.99
C VAL A 59 13.61 0.07 23.44
N ASN A 60 12.29 0.07 23.30
CA ASN A 60 11.46 1.26 23.50
C ASN A 60 10.33 1.10 24.52
N THR A 61 10.14 -0.09 25.11
CA THR A 61 9.07 -0.43 26.07
C THR A 61 7.64 -0.16 25.58
N LEU A 62 7.47 0.02 24.25
CA LEU A 62 6.16 0.20 23.62
C LEU A 62 5.65 -1.13 23.10
N SER A 63 4.33 -1.35 23.22
CA SER A 63 3.67 -2.50 22.62
C SER A 63 3.78 -2.43 21.09
N GLN A 64 4.25 -3.53 20.47
CA GLN A 64 4.25 -3.69 19.02
C GLN A 64 2.87 -3.45 18.39
N GLN A 65 1.78 -3.56 19.16
CA GLN A 65 0.42 -3.24 18.70
C GLN A 65 0.22 -1.76 18.36
N ILE A 66 0.90 -0.84 19.05
CA ILE A 66 0.79 0.60 18.77
C ILE A 66 1.50 0.91 17.45
N LEU A 67 2.66 0.29 17.23
CA LEU A 67 3.48 0.43 16.02
C LEU A 67 2.82 -0.25 14.80
N ALA A 68 2.11 -1.35 15.04
CA ALA A 68 1.38 -2.13 14.04
C ALA A 68 -0.09 -1.73 13.90
N ASN A 69 -0.52 -0.62 14.51
CA ASN A 69 -1.93 -0.27 14.55
C ASN A 69 -2.44 0.03 13.13
N LYS A 70 -3.25 -0.88 12.59
CA LYS A 70 -3.84 -0.73 11.25
C LYS A 70 -4.74 0.50 11.09
N ASN A 71 -5.17 1.11 12.20
CA ASN A 71 -5.96 2.34 12.21
C ASN A 71 -5.11 3.61 12.06
N VAL A 72 -3.79 3.49 11.92
CA VAL A 72 -2.91 4.59 11.51
C VAL A 72 -3.23 4.98 10.07
N ARG A 73 -3.80 6.17 9.90
CA ARG A 73 -4.22 6.72 8.59
C ARG A 73 -3.51 8.01 8.22
N LYS A 74 -2.57 8.47 9.05
CA LYS A 74 -1.77 9.67 8.82
C LYS A 74 -0.37 9.26 8.39
N VAL A 75 0.12 9.95 7.36
CA VAL A 75 1.49 9.83 6.87
C VAL A 75 2.08 11.21 6.65
N MET A 76 3.34 11.37 6.97
CA MET A 76 4.14 12.56 6.67
C MET A 76 5.27 12.19 5.70
N TYR A 77 5.58 13.12 4.82
CA TYR A 77 6.67 13.01 3.86
C TYR A 77 7.54 14.26 3.98
N SER A 78 8.85 14.07 4.07
CA SER A 78 9.83 15.16 4.01
C SER A 78 10.27 15.34 2.55
N ILE A 79 10.21 16.56 2.02
CA ILE A 79 10.55 16.85 0.62
C ILE A 79 11.52 18.02 0.57
N SER A 80 12.75 17.75 0.16
CA SER A 80 13.80 18.80 0.11
C SER A 80 13.60 19.80 -1.03
N LYS A 81 13.03 19.37 -2.15
CA LYS A 81 12.89 20.17 -3.39
C LYS A 81 11.45 20.12 -3.92
N PRO A 82 10.50 20.85 -3.31
CA PRO A 82 9.11 20.87 -3.77
C PRO A 82 8.98 21.49 -5.17
N HIS A 83 8.18 20.90 -6.05
CA HIS A 83 7.85 21.43 -7.38
C HIS A 83 6.48 20.89 -7.87
N PRO A 84 5.81 21.55 -8.84
CA PRO A 84 4.44 21.22 -9.24
C PRO A 84 4.24 19.82 -9.82
N ASP A 85 5.31 19.18 -10.33
CA ASP A 85 5.25 17.87 -10.97
C ASP A 85 5.46 16.70 -9.98
N ILE A 86 5.40 16.96 -8.68
CA ILE A 86 5.30 15.91 -7.66
C ILE A 86 3.83 15.54 -7.47
N TYR A 87 3.55 14.25 -7.63
CA TYR A 87 2.20 13.69 -7.51
C TYR A 87 2.11 12.78 -6.29
N LEU A 88 0.99 12.90 -5.58
CA LEU A 88 0.51 11.88 -4.65
C LEU A 88 -0.20 10.80 -5.46
N ILE A 89 0.28 9.57 -5.34
CA ILE A 89 -0.26 8.41 -6.05
C ILE A 89 -1.00 7.53 -5.07
N VAL A 90 -2.20 7.10 -5.44
CA VAL A 90 -3.00 6.14 -4.69
C VAL A 90 -3.21 4.93 -5.58
N ARG A 91 -2.81 3.75 -5.13
CA ARG A 91 -3.18 2.47 -5.73
C ARG A 91 -4.17 1.76 -4.82
N VAL A 92 -5.19 1.17 -5.43
CA VAL A 92 -6.23 0.41 -4.75
C VAL A 92 -6.20 -1.01 -5.29
N ASP A 93 -5.98 -1.95 -4.38
CA ASP A 93 -6.13 -3.37 -4.66
C ASP A 93 -7.44 -3.86 -4.05
N ARG A 94 -7.98 -4.92 -4.65
CA ARG A 94 -9.11 -5.68 -4.09
C ARG A 94 -8.73 -7.15 -3.98
N LEU A 95 -9.58 -7.97 -3.38
CA LEU A 95 -9.33 -9.41 -3.36
C LEU A 95 -9.45 -10.02 -4.77
N LEU A 96 -8.62 -11.02 -5.04
CA LEU A 96 -8.68 -11.77 -6.29
C LEU A 96 -10.05 -12.48 -6.36
N SER A 97 -10.86 -12.09 -7.34
CA SER A 97 -12.14 -12.72 -7.65
C SER A 97 -12.17 -13.14 -9.11
N ILE A 98 -12.37 -14.44 -9.35
CA ILE A 98 -12.51 -15.02 -10.69
C ILE A 98 -13.92 -14.72 -11.24
N ASP A 99 -14.92 -14.64 -10.35
CA ASP A 99 -16.34 -14.56 -10.69
C ASP A 99 -16.86 -13.12 -10.81
N THR A 100 -16.12 -12.14 -10.29
CA THR A 100 -16.57 -10.73 -10.26
C THR A 100 -15.69 -9.88 -11.16
N SER A 101 -16.17 -9.52 -12.35
CA SER A 101 -15.49 -8.53 -13.21
C SER A 101 -15.50 -7.14 -12.57
N ALA A 102 -14.45 -6.35 -12.81
CA ALA A 102 -14.40 -4.93 -12.42
C ALA A 102 -15.49 -4.10 -13.11
N GLU A 103 -16.11 -4.61 -14.18
CA GLU A 103 -17.23 -3.98 -14.89
C GLU A 103 -18.48 -3.78 -14.02
N VAL A 104 -18.66 -4.56 -12.96
CA VAL A 104 -19.84 -4.40 -12.09
C VAL A 104 -19.79 -3.06 -11.34
N TYR A 105 -18.59 -2.54 -11.08
CA TYR A 105 -18.39 -1.20 -10.49
C TYR A 105 -18.61 -0.06 -11.47
N MET A 106 -18.81 -0.35 -12.76
CA MET A 106 -19.09 0.65 -13.79
C MET A 106 -20.59 0.95 -13.92
N LYS A 107 -21.46 0.23 -13.19
CA LYS A 107 -22.92 0.37 -13.27
C LYS A 107 -23.46 0.96 -11.98
N ASN A 108 -24.26 2.02 -12.11
CA ASN A 108 -24.94 2.69 -11.00
C ASN A 108 -26.40 2.21 -10.85
N ASP A 109 -26.64 0.90 -10.79
CA ASP A 109 -27.99 0.35 -10.60
C ASP A 109 -28.15 -0.37 -9.24
N LEU A 110 -29.14 0.05 -8.44
CA LEU A 110 -29.37 -0.47 -7.08
C LEU A 110 -29.59 -1.99 -7.03
N LYS A 111 -30.22 -2.57 -8.07
CA LYS A 111 -30.43 -4.02 -8.19
C LYS A 111 -29.11 -4.76 -8.45
N GLY A 112 -28.25 -4.21 -9.29
CA GLY A 112 -26.88 -4.67 -9.52
C GLY A 112 -26.05 -4.68 -8.23
N VAL A 113 -26.18 -3.64 -7.40
CA VAL A 113 -25.48 -3.56 -6.09
C VAL A 113 -25.86 -4.69 -5.15
N ALA A 114 -27.15 -4.99 -4.97
CA ALA A 114 -27.59 -6.07 -4.09
C ALA A 114 -27.14 -7.46 -4.59
N LYS A 115 -27.18 -7.68 -5.91
CA LYS A 115 -26.67 -8.89 -6.53
C LYS A 115 -25.14 -9.01 -6.37
N LEU A 116 -24.43 -7.91 -6.59
CA LEU A 116 -22.99 -7.82 -6.38
C LEU A 116 -22.63 -8.15 -4.93
N GLN A 117 -23.34 -7.60 -3.94
CA GLN A 117 -23.12 -7.92 -2.53
C GLN A 117 -23.28 -9.42 -2.23
N LYS A 118 -24.28 -10.09 -2.81
CA LYS A 118 -24.45 -11.55 -2.65
C LYS A 118 -23.33 -12.35 -3.31
N ILE A 119 -22.93 -11.99 -4.54
CA ILE A 119 -21.81 -12.64 -5.24
C ILE A 119 -20.54 -12.48 -4.42
N ILE A 120 -20.26 -11.24 -4.01
CA ILE A 120 -19.16 -10.88 -3.14
C ILE A 120 -19.14 -11.76 -1.87
N GLN A 121 -20.27 -11.88 -1.16
CA GLN A 121 -20.39 -12.72 0.04
C GLN A 121 -20.14 -14.20 -0.25
N GLN A 122 -20.63 -14.71 -1.39
CA GLN A 122 -20.41 -16.11 -1.79
C GLN A 122 -18.96 -16.38 -2.20
N THR A 123 -18.33 -15.43 -2.89
CA THR A 123 -16.92 -15.52 -3.29
C THR A 123 -16.03 -15.45 -2.05
N TYR A 124 -16.33 -14.64 -1.03
CA TYR A 124 -15.51 -14.58 0.20
C TYR A 124 -15.31 -15.90 0.89
N SER A 125 -16.35 -16.72 0.95
CA SER A 125 -16.30 -18.03 1.60
C SER A 125 -15.31 -18.99 0.92
N LYS A 126 -14.86 -18.65 -0.30
CA LYS A 126 -13.94 -19.44 -1.14
C LYS A 126 -12.71 -18.64 -1.58
N ALA A 127 -12.60 -17.37 -1.21
CA ALA A 127 -11.62 -16.45 -1.76
C ALA A 127 -10.20 -16.77 -1.24
N THR A 128 -9.24 -16.68 -2.15
CA THR A 128 -7.82 -16.63 -1.79
C THR A 128 -7.54 -15.31 -1.04
N GLN A 129 -6.59 -15.31 -0.11
CA GLN A 129 -6.08 -14.07 0.51
C GLN A 129 -5.28 -13.20 -0.47
N ASP A 130 -5.11 -13.66 -1.71
CA ASP A 130 -4.43 -12.94 -2.77
C ASP A 130 -5.25 -11.74 -3.25
N ARG A 131 -4.53 -10.68 -3.60
CA ARG A 131 -5.09 -9.41 -4.04
C ARG A 131 -4.81 -9.20 -5.52
N MET A 132 -5.56 -8.32 -6.17
CA MET A 132 -5.29 -7.87 -7.53
C MET A 132 -5.35 -6.35 -7.61
N PRO A 133 -4.58 -5.71 -8.51
CA PRO A 133 -4.75 -4.30 -8.81
C PRO A 133 -6.19 -4.02 -9.29
N PHE A 134 -6.80 -2.94 -8.79
CA PHE A 134 -8.19 -2.60 -9.11
C PHE A 134 -8.31 -1.18 -9.67
N ALA A 135 -7.79 -0.21 -8.94
CA ALA A 135 -7.93 1.19 -9.29
C ALA A 135 -6.71 2.01 -8.87
N TRP A 136 -6.64 3.23 -9.37
CA TRP A 136 -5.62 4.18 -8.98
C TRP A 136 -6.13 5.62 -9.07
N ALA A 137 -5.46 6.54 -8.40
CA ALA A 137 -5.67 7.97 -8.52
C ALA A 137 -4.33 8.71 -8.42
N ALA A 138 -4.29 9.92 -8.95
CA ALA A 138 -3.16 10.82 -8.81
C ALA A 138 -3.65 12.25 -8.56
N ARG A 139 -2.89 12.99 -7.75
CA ARG A 139 -3.11 14.42 -7.52
C ARG A 139 -1.76 15.14 -7.42
N PRO A 140 -1.56 16.26 -8.13
CA PRO A 140 -0.37 17.07 -7.94
C PRO A 140 -0.38 17.72 -6.55
N VAL A 141 0.75 17.67 -5.85
CA VAL A 141 0.84 18.08 -4.45
C VAL A 141 1.12 19.58 -4.33
N PHE A 142 2.10 20.08 -5.07
CA PHE A 142 2.59 21.47 -4.94
C PHE A 142 2.05 22.43 -6.00
N GLN A 143 1.05 22.02 -6.80
CA GLN A 143 0.49 22.89 -7.84
C GLN A 143 -0.11 24.19 -7.27
N GLU A 144 -0.69 24.13 -6.06
CA GLU A 144 -1.21 25.31 -5.36
C GLU A 144 -0.11 26.33 -5.01
N MET A 145 1.13 25.86 -4.78
CA MET A 145 2.29 26.72 -4.51
C MET A 145 2.84 27.41 -5.77
N SER A 146 2.35 27.04 -6.96
CA SER A 146 2.76 27.66 -8.23
C SER A 146 2.02 28.99 -8.52
N GLY A 147 1.31 29.56 -7.54
CA GLY A 147 0.66 30.87 -7.66
C GLY A 147 -0.69 30.88 -8.37
N CYS A 148 -1.25 29.72 -8.73
CA CYS A 148 -2.49 29.61 -9.49
C CYS A 148 -3.78 29.79 -8.64
N GLY A 149 -3.67 29.93 -7.32
CA GLY A 149 -4.78 30.33 -6.41
C GLY A 149 -5.99 29.37 -6.33
N THR A 150 -6.04 28.31 -7.15
CA THR A 150 -7.15 27.35 -7.14
C THR A 150 -6.79 26.20 -6.21
N LYS A 151 -7.44 26.15 -5.05
CA LYS A 151 -7.34 25.00 -4.14
C LYS A 151 -7.84 23.76 -4.86
N LEU A 152 -6.98 22.76 -5.02
CA LEU A 152 -7.32 21.49 -5.64
C LEU A 152 -8.28 20.73 -4.71
N SER A 153 -9.26 20.06 -5.29
CA SER A 153 -10.22 19.24 -4.55
C SER A 153 -9.53 18.10 -3.82
N ASN A 154 -9.71 17.99 -2.50
CA ASN A 154 -9.19 16.88 -1.68
C ASN A 154 -9.74 15.51 -2.10
N LYS A 155 -10.77 15.50 -2.95
CA LYS A 155 -11.42 14.32 -3.52
C LYS A 155 -10.81 14.02 -4.89
N MET A 156 -10.16 12.85 -4.98
CA MET A 156 -9.55 12.32 -6.19
C MET A 156 -10.47 11.30 -6.86
N GLN A 157 -10.61 11.40 -8.18
CA GLN A 157 -11.32 10.41 -8.99
C GLN A 157 -10.49 9.12 -9.08
N LEU A 158 -11.12 7.97 -8.89
CA LEU A 158 -10.48 6.68 -9.14
C LEU A 158 -10.63 6.29 -10.61
N TYR A 159 -9.54 5.87 -11.23
CA TYR A 159 -9.52 5.25 -12.55
C TYR A 159 -9.23 3.77 -12.40
N ARG A 160 -9.82 2.96 -13.27
CA ARG A 160 -9.57 1.52 -13.33
C ARG A 160 -8.10 1.26 -13.66
N CYS A 161 -7.52 0.27 -12.99
CA CYS A 161 -6.23 -0.29 -13.35
C CYS A 161 -6.41 -1.27 -14.52
N GLU A 162 -5.86 -0.94 -15.69
CA GLU A 162 -5.97 -1.78 -16.90
C GLU A 162 -4.67 -2.58 -17.11
N GLY A 163 -4.66 -3.82 -16.66
CA GLY A 163 -3.52 -4.73 -16.79
C GLY A 163 -2.21 -4.15 -16.22
N ASN A 164 -1.10 -4.41 -16.91
CA ASN A 164 0.25 -4.03 -16.50
C ASN A 164 0.65 -2.55 -16.75
N LYS A 165 -0.30 -1.63 -16.99
CA LYS A 165 -0.02 -0.26 -17.50
C LYS A 165 0.26 0.80 -16.44
N LEU A 166 0.64 0.41 -15.23
CA LEU A 166 0.89 1.35 -14.11
C LEU A 166 2.25 1.12 -13.44
N GLY A 167 3.20 0.51 -14.15
CA GLY A 167 4.60 0.54 -13.74
C GLY A 167 5.13 1.96 -13.69
N ASP A 168 6.23 2.19 -12.97
CA ASP A 168 6.74 3.55 -12.71
C ASP A 168 7.02 4.34 -14.00
N GLY A 169 7.54 3.70 -15.06
CA GLY A 169 7.75 4.35 -16.36
C GLY A 169 6.45 4.67 -17.13
N ASP A 170 5.39 3.89 -16.95
CA ASP A 170 4.07 4.20 -17.54
C ASP A 170 3.38 5.32 -16.77
N LEU A 171 3.54 5.31 -15.45
CA LEU A 171 3.07 6.36 -14.58
C LEU A 171 3.66 7.71 -14.99
N GLN A 172 4.98 7.79 -15.25
CA GLN A 172 5.61 9.01 -15.77
C GLN A 172 4.92 9.51 -17.06
N LYS A 173 4.75 8.63 -18.05
CA LYS A 173 4.13 8.99 -19.35
C LYS A 173 2.70 9.52 -19.18
N ILE A 174 1.94 8.94 -18.26
CA ILE A 174 0.56 9.39 -17.98
C ILE A 174 0.58 10.74 -17.25
N LEU A 175 1.49 10.92 -16.28
CA LEU A 175 1.53 12.10 -15.42
C LEU A 175 2.02 13.36 -16.14
N VAL A 176 2.93 13.24 -17.12
CA VAL A 176 3.44 14.38 -17.91
C VAL A 176 2.31 15.22 -18.52
N ASP A 177 1.24 14.57 -18.98
CA ASP A 177 0.08 15.22 -19.62
C ASP A 177 -1.23 14.89 -18.89
N PHE A 178 -1.18 14.69 -17.57
CA PHE A 178 -2.30 14.13 -16.80
C PHE A 178 -3.62 14.86 -17.04
N GLY A 179 -3.64 16.19 -16.91
CA GLY A 179 -4.86 16.99 -17.08
C GLY A 179 -5.45 16.93 -18.49
N ARG A 180 -4.64 16.69 -19.54
CA ARG A 180 -5.12 16.47 -20.90
C ARG A 180 -5.67 15.05 -21.07
N ILE A 181 -4.96 14.06 -20.55
CA ILE A 181 -5.38 12.65 -20.62
C ILE A 181 -6.70 12.44 -19.88
N GLU A 182 -6.84 13.03 -18.70
CA GLU A 182 -8.07 13.00 -17.92
C GLU A 182 -9.27 13.55 -18.70
N LYS A 183 -9.13 14.75 -19.30
CA LYS A 183 -10.19 15.39 -20.11
C LYS A 183 -10.52 14.63 -21.39
N SER A 184 -9.55 13.91 -21.96
CA SER A 184 -9.72 13.13 -23.20
C SER A 184 -10.50 11.81 -23.01
N GLY A 185 -10.78 11.40 -21.77
CA GLY A 185 -11.47 10.13 -21.48
C GLY A 185 -10.61 8.88 -21.73
N LYS A 186 -9.30 9.03 -21.92
CA LYS A 186 -8.36 7.90 -22.09
C LYS A 186 -8.21 7.04 -20.83
N LEU A 187 -8.53 7.60 -19.66
CA LEU A 187 -8.57 6.85 -18.41
C LEU A 187 -10.01 6.41 -18.12
N THR A 188 -10.21 5.11 -17.93
CA THR A 188 -11.51 4.55 -17.56
C THR A 188 -11.85 4.97 -16.12
N GLN A 189 -12.71 5.98 -15.95
CA GLN A 189 -13.16 6.41 -14.63
C GLN A 189 -14.08 5.36 -14.00
N LEU A 190 -13.92 5.10 -12.71
CA LEU A 190 -14.87 4.32 -11.91
C LEU A 190 -16.01 5.23 -11.44
N PRO A 191 -17.26 5.05 -11.92
CA PRO A 191 -18.39 5.87 -11.52
C PRO A 191 -18.60 5.86 -10.01
N ALA A 192 -18.84 7.03 -9.43
CA ALA A 192 -19.09 7.23 -7.99
C ALA A 192 -17.96 6.74 -7.05
N ALA A 193 -16.78 6.38 -7.56
CA ALA A 193 -15.66 5.91 -6.77
C ALA A 193 -14.56 6.97 -6.68
N THR A 194 -14.28 7.43 -5.46
CA THR A 194 -13.34 8.52 -5.20
C THR A 194 -12.60 8.28 -3.89
N VAL A 195 -11.38 8.80 -3.78
CA VAL A 195 -10.62 8.80 -2.53
C VAL A 195 -10.44 10.24 -2.07
N THR A 196 -10.79 10.51 -0.80
CA THR A 196 -10.61 11.84 -0.20
C THR A 196 -9.41 11.82 0.73
N MET A 197 -8.47 12.73 0.53
CA MET A 197 -7.30 12.92 1.40
C MET A 197 -7.14 14.39 1.76
N ASN A 198 -6.93 14.65 3.04
CA ASN A 198 -6.53 15.97 3.51
C ASN A 198 -5.01 16.06 3.45
N ILE A 199 -4.52 17.10 2.78
CA ILE A 199 -3.10 17.36 2.59
C ILE A 199 -2.81 18.71 3.22
N ASP A 200 -1.95 18.70 4.23
CA ASP A 200 -1.50 19.89 4.94
C ASP A 200 0.01 20.02 4.79
N PHE A 201 0.50 21.26 4.71
CA PHE A 201 1.92 21.57 4.64
C PHE A 201 2.35 22.18 5.96
N SER A 202 3.35 21.57 6.60
CA SER A 202 3.95 22.11 7.81
C SER A 202 5.46 22.26 7.63
N PRO A 203 6.04 23.42 8.00
CA PRO A 203 7.49 23.60 8.05
C PRO A 203 8.13 22.92 9.27
N LYS A 204 7.32 22.38 10.21
CA LYS A 204 7.79 21.85 11.50
C LYS A 204 7.29 20.43 11.74
N ALA A 205 8.07 19.45 11.28
CA ALA A 205 7.82 18.03 11.53
C ALA A 205 7.71 17.68 13.03
N SER A 206 8.43 18.40 13.89
CA SER A 206 8.47 18.18 15.35
C SER A 206 7.15 18.45 16.08
N GLU A 207 6.19 19.15 15.45
CA GLU A 207 4.87 19.44 16.04
C GLU A 207 3.93 18.22 15.95
N LEU A 208 4.26 17.22 15.12
CA LEU A 208 3.50 15.98 15.02
C LEU A 208 3.91 15.02 16.16
N SER A 209 2.94 14.68 17.02
CA SER A 209 3.10 13.69 18.08
C SER A 209 2.96 12.25 17.56
N MET A 210 3.48 11.29 18.35
CA MET A 210 3.33 9.84 18.09
C MET A 210 3.75 9.43 16.68
N ARG A 211 4.98 9.80 16.29
CA ARG A 211 5.54 9.48 14.98
C ARG A 211 6.19 8.11 14.98
N ILE A 212 5.98 7.34 13.91
CA ILE A 212 6.56 6.01 13.70
C ILE A 212 7.34 6.05 12.38
N ASN A 213 8.63 5.72 12.39
CA ASN A 213 9.44 5.69 11.18
C ASN A 213 9.30 4.36 10.41
N SER A 214 10.00 4.27 9.29
CA SER A 214 10.03 3.09 8.41
C SER A 214 10.54 1.83 9.10
N SER A 215 11.46 1.94 10.05
CA SER A 215 11.90 0.82 10.90
C SER A 215 10.85 0.38 11.92
N PHE A 216 9.64 0.97 11.89
CA PHE A 216 8.57 0.80 12.87
C PHE A 216 9.00 1.15 14.29
N MET A 217 9.91 2.11 14.42
CA MET A 217 10.36 2.62 15.71
C MET A 217 9.66 3.95 16.03
N PRO A 218 9.38 4.21 17.31
CA PRO A 218 8.89 5.50 17.75
C PRO A 218 9.96 6.59 17.50
N VAL A 219 9.54 7.72 16.95
CA VAL A 219 10.40 8.90 16.78
C VAL A 219 10.15 9.87 17.94
N ARG A 220 11.23 10.39 18.53
CA ARG A 220 11.14 11.36 19.63
C ARG A 220 10.77 12.77 19.12
N PRO A 221 10.01 13.57 19.91
CA PRO A 221 9.39 13.20 21.18
C PRO A 221 8.16 12.30 20.97
N TRP A 222 8.10 11.20 21.74
CA TRP A 222 6.94 10.33 21.77
C TRP A 222 5.90 10.92 22.74
N ASN A 223 5.16 11.93 22.28
CA ASN A 223 4.13 12.58 23.08
C ASN A 223 2.82 11.79 23.03
N ALA A 224 2.74 10.69 23.77
CA ALA A 224 1.48 10.05 24.11
C ALA A 224 0.92 10.76 25.36
N ALA A 225 0.11 11.79 25.22
CA ALA A 225 -0.70 12.21 26.36
C ALA A 225 -1.58 11.00 26.71
N SER A 226 -1.63 10.62 28.00
CA SER A 226 -2.31 9.40 28.47
C SER A 226 -3.78 9.32 28.05
N ASP A 227 -4.39 10.47 27.75
CA ASP A 227 -5.80 10.61 27.37
C ASP A 227 -6.02 10.95 25.88
N SER A 228 -4.95 11.12 25.08
CA SER A 228 -5.12 11.40 23.65
C SER A 228 -5.29 10.10 22.87
N LEU A 229 -6.53 9.83 22.44
CA LEU A 229 -6.91 8.86 21.42
C LEU A 229 -6.36 9.20 20.02
N GLY A 230 -5.25 9.95 19.95
CA GLY A 230 -4.66 10.42 18.70
C GLY A 230 -4.09 9.24 17.91
N SER A 231 -4.51 9.09 16.67
CA SER A 231 -3.91 8.13 15.74
C SER A 231 -2.47 8.57 15.45
N ALA A 232 -1.51 7.65 15.63
CA ALA A 232 -0.10 7.87 15.33
C ALA A 232 0.10 8.33 13.87
N CYS A 233 1.20 9.01 13.61
CA CYS A 233 1.58 9.46 12.27
C CYS A 233 2.77 8.62 11.78
N PHE A 234 2.67 8.07 10.57
CA PHE A 234 3.79 7.37 9.98
C PHE A 234 4.70 8.35 9.23
N GLU A 235 5.98 8.34 9.57
CA GLU A 235 7.01 9.11 8.90
C GLU A 235 7.61 8.24 7.80
N ALA A 236 7.19 8.52 6.57
CA ALA A 236 7.62 7.75 5.41
C ALA A 236 9.06 8.10 5.05
N GLN A 237 9.88 7.08 4.76
CA GLN A 237 11.23 7.27 4.24
C GLN A 237 11.15 7.99 2.90
N SER A 238 11.85 9.13 2.82
CA SER A 238 12.10 9.82 1.56
C SER A 238 13.29 9.19 0.84
N PHE A 239 13.18 9.05 -0.47
CA PHE A 239 14.24 8.56 -1.34
C PHE A 239 14.94 9.73 -2.01
N ASN A 240 16.25 9.62 -2.21
CA ASN A 240 17.08 10.60 -2.91
C ASN A 240 17.16 12.00 -2.24
N ASP A 241 16.78 12.09 -0.96
CA ASP A 241 17.06 13.27 -0.14
C ASP A 241 18.51 13.27 0.32
N PHE A 242 19.17 14.42 0.25
CA PHE A 242 20.49 14.61 0.83
C PHE A 242 20.31 14.89 2.32
N VAL A 243 20.74 13.96 3.17
CA VAL A 243 20.74 14.20 4.61
C VAL A 243 21.80 15.25 4.91
N VAL A 244 21.38 16.43 5.38
CA VAL A 244 22.26 17.55 5.73
C VAL A 244 23.02 17.27 7.03
N GLU A 245 22.48 16.40 7.88
CA GLU A 245 23.07 16.00 9.16
C GLU A 245 23.77 14.63 9.08
N PRO A 246 24.88 14.42 9.82
CA PRO A 246 25.53 13.12 9.88
C PRO A 246 24.59 12.07 10.50
N HIS A 247 24.56 10.86 9.93
CA HIS A 247 23.82 9.75 10.50
C HIS A 247 24.37 9.40 11.89
N THR A 248 23.55 9.60 12.93
CA THR A 248 23.88 9.22 14.33
C THR A 248 23.35 7.83 14.70
N SER A 249 22.63 7.19 13.79
CA SER A 249 22.07 5.84 13.94
C SER A 249 21.95 5.18 12.57
N PHE A 250 22.25 3.88 12.50
CA PHE A 250 22.10 3.07 11.30
C PHE A 250 20.95 2.09 11.48
N PHE A 251 20.12 1.96 10.45
CA PHE A 251 19.04 0.97 10.39
C PHE A 251 19.22 0.18 9.10
N ASN A 252 19.19 -1.15 9.18
CA ASN A 252 19.34 -2.01 8.01
C ASN A 252 17.97 -2.20 7.36
N LEU A 253 17.62 -1.28 6.47
CA LEU A 253 16.39 -1.29 5.70
C LEU A 253 16.67 -1.78 4.28
N LEU A 254 15.94 -2.80 3.84
CA LEU A 254 16.01 -3.31 2.48
C LEU A 254 14.63 -3.23 1.83
N TYR A 255 14.53 -2.41 0.80
CA TYR A 255 13.35 -2.31 -0.06
C TYR A 255 13.54 -3.22 -1.27
N VAL A 256 12.64 -4.19 -1.45
CA VAL A 256 12.64 -5.12 -2.58
C VAL A 256 11.42 -4.84 -3.46
N TYR A 257 11.67 -4.52 -4.72
CA TYR A 257 10.63 -4.29 -5.72
C TYR A 257 10.71 -5.36 -6.80
N PRO A 258 9.85 -6.40 -6.75
CA PRO A 258 9.64 -7.25 -7.92
C PRO A 258 9.20 -6.36 -9.08
N LEU A 259 9.86 -6.48 -10.24
CA LEU A 259 9.60 -5.61 -11.39
C LEU A 259 8.73 -6.31 -12.42
N THR A 260 9.30 -7.24 -13.18
CA THR A 260 8.61 -7.88 -14.30
C THR A 260 9.07 -9.33 -14.46
N LEU A 261 8.22 -10.17 -15.05
CA LEU A 261 8.62 -11.45 -15.62
C LEU A 261 8.31 -11.46 -17.12
N LYS A 262 9.16 -12.11 -17.90
CA LYS A 262 8.99 -12.27 -19.34
C LYS A 262 8.82 -13.74 -19.68
N TYR A 263 7.62 -14.13 -20.13
CA TYR A 263 7.29 -15.50 -20.54
C TYR A 263 6.98 -15.62 -22.03
N ASP A 264 7.11 -14.54 -22.80
CA ASP A 264 6.91 -14.47 -24.25
C ASP A 264 7.71 -15.54 -25.03
N SER A 265 8.94 -15.84 -24.60
CA SER A 265 9.83 -16.79 -25.26
C SER A 265 9.91 -18.18 -24.59
N GLN A 266 9.10 -18.42 -23.54
CA GLN A 266 9.21 -19.63 -22.73
C GLN A 266 8.35 -20.78 -23.29
N LYS A 267 9.00 -21.87 -23.70
CA LYS A 267 8.34 -23.06 -24.26
C LYS A 267 7.69 -23.94 -23.18
N SER A 268 8.19 -23.92 -21.94
CA SER A 268 7.70 -24.76 -20.85
C SER A 268 6.38 -24.28 -20.22
N PHE A 269 6.05 -22.99 -20.34
CA PHE A 269 4.93 -22.36 -19.65
C PHE A 269 4.09 -21.46 -20.58
N ASN A 270 3.64 -22.00 -21.70
CA ASN A 270 2.89 -21.26 -22.74
C ASN A 270 1.58 -20.57 -22.27
N LYS A 271 1.06 -20.93 -21.08
CA LYS A 271 -0.18 -20.38 -20.50
C LYS A 271 0.00 -19.79 -19.08
N ALA A 272 1.23 -19.51 -18.64
CA ALA A 272 1.48 -18.85 -17.36
C ALA A 272 0.91 -17.42 -17.39
N ARG A 273 -0.28 -17.23 -16.79
CA ARG A 273 -1.02 -15.95 -16.86
C ARG A 273 -1.69 -15.50 -15.56
N ASN A 274 -1.59 -16.28 -14.48
CA ASN A 274 -2.12 -15.93 -13.16
C ASN A 274 -0.98 -16.01 -12.14
N ILE A 275 -0.08 -15.04 -12.19
CA ILE A 275 1.21 -15.13 -11.50
C ILE A 275 1.19 -14.30 -10.23
N VAL A 276 1.67 -14.93 -9.15
CA VAL A 276 1.93 -14.29 -7.86
C VAL A 276 3.43 -14.38 -7.57
N CYS A 277 4.04 -13.24 -7.24
CA CYS A 277 5.39 -13.21 -6.69
C CYS A 277 5.32 -13.30 -5.16
N THR A 278 6.09 -14.20 -4.56
CA THR A 278 6.21 -14.31 -3.10
C THR A 278 7.65 -14.02 -2.70
N VAL A 279 7.85 -13.00 -1.87
CA VAL A 279 9.15 -12.64 -1.32
C VAL A 279 9.30 -13.26 0.07
N ARG A 280 10.47 -13.87 0.32
CA ARG A 280 10.85 -14.48 1.61
C ARG A 280 12.30 -14.14 1.92
N PHE A 281 12.58 -13.97 3.21
CA PHE A 281 13.95 -13.91 3.70
C PHE A 281 14.37 -15.31 4.18
N ILE A 282 15.52 -15.79 3.71
CA ILE A 282 16.08 -17.09 4.10
C ILE A 282 17.50 -16.85 4.60
N SER A 283 17.75 -17.16 5.87
CA SER A 283 19.08 -17.04 6.46
C SER A 283 19.97 -18.20 6.03
N ALA A 284 21.19 -17.89 5.58
CA ALA A 284 22.17 -18.92 5.22
C ALA A 284 22.68 -19.70 6.44
N SER A 285 22.68 -19.10 7.63
CA SER A 285 23.20 -19.70 8.86
C SER A 285 22.16 -20.51 9.62
N ARG A 286 20.87 -20.19 9.48
CA ARG A 286 19.76 -20.90 10.12
C ARG A 286 18.91 -21.62 9.08
N LYS A 287 19.32 -22.83 8.70
CA LYS A 287 18.69 -23.61 7.62
C LYS A 287 17.19 -23.93 7.83
N GLU A 288 16.65 -23.76 9.04
CA GLU A 288 15.25 -24.10 9.36
C GLU A 288 14.46 -22.96 10.04
N ASP A 289 15.12 -21.84 10.39
CA ASP A 289 14.51 -20.79 11.21
C ASP A 289 14.08 -19.63 10.30
N MET A 290 12.84 -19.67 9.82
CA MET A 290 12.25 -18.58 9.02
C MET A 290 12.13 -17.34 9.90
N SER A 291 12.96 -16.33 9.68
CA SER A 291 12.90 -15.09 10.46
C SER A 291 11.74 -14.19 10.01
N GLN A 292 10.96 -13.67 10.96
CA GLN A 292 9.91 -12.67 10.70
C GLN A 292 10.54 -11.29 10.57
N VAL A 293 11.08 -10.98 9.39
CA VAL A 293 11.78 -9.70 9.13
C VAL A 293 11.06 -8.84 8.10
N ILE A 294 10.02 -9.36 7.44
CA ILE A 294 9.24 -8.61 6.47
C ILE A 294 8.12 -7.90 7.20
N TYR A 295 8.01 -6.59 7.05
CA TYR A 295 6.86 -5.86 7.59
C TYR A 295 5.67 -5.93 6.63
N ASN A 296 4.51 -6.27 7.18
CA ASN A 296 3.25 -6.23 6.50
C ASN A 296 2.19 -5.54 7.36
N ARG A 297 1.85 -4.29 7.03
CA ARG A 297 0.79 -3.54 7.72
C ARG A 297 -0.58 -4.21 7.65
N PHE A 298 -0.82 -5.03 6.63
CA PHE A 298 -2.05 -5.83 6.51
C PHE A 298 -2.03 -7.09 7.38
N GLY A 299 -0.88 -7.45 7.96
CA GLY A 299 -0.65 -8.66 8.76
C GLY A 299 -1.18 -8.62 10.20
N SER A 300 -1.90 -7.55 10.60
CA SER A 300 -2.40 -7.34 11.97
C SER A 300 -2.97 -8.62 12.61
N PRO A 301 -2.64 -8.93 13.89
CA PRO A 301 -1.99 -8.08 14.89
C PRO A 301 -0.46 -8.10 14.90
N LYS A 302 0.19 -9.07 14.25
CA LYS A 302 1.65 -9.18 14.17
C LYS A 302 2.13 -8.63 12.83
N PRO A 303 2.79 -7.46 12.78
CA PRO A 303 3.17 -6.85 11.51
C PRO A 303 4.31 -7.59 10.81
N PHE A 304 5.20 -8.24 11.56
CA PHE A 304 6.33 -8.97 11.01
C PHE A 304 5.91 -10.37 10.56
N VAL A 305 6.22 -10.69 9.30
CA VAL A 305 5.81 -11.92 8.63
C VAL A 305 7.01 -12.61 7.97
N HIS A 306 6.89 -13.91 7.73
CA HIS A 306 7.91 -14.72 7.06
C HIS A 306 7.96 -14.52 5.54
N SER A 307 6.85 -14.05 4.97
CA SER A 307 6.69 -13.92 3.53
C SER A 307 5.64 -12.89 3.19
N MET A 308 5.83 -12.20 2.06
CA MET A 308 4.80 -11.33 1.50
C MET A 308 4.50 -11.73 0.06
N ARG A 309 3.20 -11.75 -0.26
CA ARG A 309 2.71 -11.98 -1.62
C ARG A 309 2.38 -10.65 -2.28
N CYS A 310 2.92 -10.44 -3.47
CA CYS A 310 2.56 -9.33 -4.35
C CYS A 310 1.13 -9.52 -4.88
N SER A 311 0.55 -8.44 -5.40
CA SER A 311 -0.75 -8.52 -6.06
C SER A 311 -0.65 -9.36 -7.34
N VAL A 312 -1.62 -10.25 -7.50
CA VAL A 312 -1.74 -11.19 -8.62
C VAL A 312 -1.96 -10.43 -9.90
N GLN A 313 -1.11 -10.72 -10.88
CA GLN A 313 -1.29 -10.24 -12.24
C GLN A 313 -2.14 -11.28 -12.99
N TYR A 314 -3.44 -10.96 -13.13
CA TYR A 314 -4.47 -11.88 -13.62
C TYR A 314 -4.62 -11.79 -15.15
N HIS A 315 -4.59 -12.94 -15.83
CA HIS A 315 -4.51 -13.10 -17.29
C HIS A 315 -3.33 -12.39 -17.99
N GLU A 316 -2.25 -12.10 -17.27
CA GLU A 316 -1.08 -11.39 -17.80
C GLU A 316 0.08 -12.34 -18.09
N GLN A 317 0.48 -12.44 -19.37
CA GLN A 317 1.61 -13.29 -19.78
C GLN A 317 2.97 -12.71 -19.38
N ASN A 318 3.10 -11.38 -19.33
CA ASN A 318 4.32 -10.69 -18.93
C ASN A 318 4.03 -9.80 -17.73
N PRO A 319 3.84 -10.39 -16.53
CA PRO A 319 3.34 -9.67 -15.36
C PRO A 319 4.30 -8.56 -14.93
N VAL A 320 3.75 -7.40 -14.60
CA VAL A 320 4.45 -6.25 -14.01
C VAL A 320 3.96 -6.09 -12.59
N PHE A 321 4.88 -6.19 -11.64
CA PHE A 321 4.57 -6.01 -10.23
C PHE A 321 4.84 -4.57 -9.82
N SER A 322 4.02 -4.09 -8.90
CA SER A 322 4.09 -2.71 -8.42
C SER A 322 4.28 -2.63 -6.90
N ASP A 323 4.44 -3.78 -6.25
CA ASP A 323 4.51 -3.95 -4.81
C ASP A 323 5.91 -3.65 -4.26
N GLU A 324 5.96 -2.93 -3.14
CA GLU A 324 7.18 -2.72 -2.35
C GLU A 324 7.24 -3.72 -1.19
N VAL A 325 8.30 -4.53 -1.08
CA VAL A 325 8.50 -5.41 0.09
C VAL A 325 9.56 -4.79 0.98
N PHE A 326 9.17 -4.49 2.21
CA PHE A 326 10.04 -3.90 3.21
C PHE A 326 10.59 -4.95 4.17
N LEU A 327 11.91 -5.06 4.24
CA LEU A 327 12.61 -5.90 5.20
C LEU A 327 13.31 -5.00 6.23
N ALA A 328 13.00 -5.23 7.49
CA ALA A 328 13.72 -4.65 8.62
C ALA A 328 14.47 -5.77 9.33
N THR A 329 15.80 -5.69 9.29
CA THR A 329 16.67 -6.59 10.06
C THR A 329 17.28 -5.79 11.20
N ASN A 330 16.86 -6.10 12.44
CA ASN A 330 17.52 -5.59 13.65
C ASN A 330 18.85 -6.29 13.88
#